data_AF-A0A6F9EAF9-F1
#
_entry.id   AF-A0A6F9EAF9-F1
#
_cell.length_a   1.000
_cell.length_b   1.000
_cell.length_c   1.000
_cell.angle_alpha   90.00
_cell.angle_beta   90.00
_cell.angle_gamma   90.00
#
_symmetry.space_group_name_H-M   'P 1'
#
loop_
_entity.id
_entity.type
_entity.pdbx_description
1 polymer ?
#
loop_
_entity_poly.entity_id
_entity_poly.type
_entity_poly.pdbx_seq_one_letter_code
_entity_poly.pdbx_strand_id
1 'polypeptide(L)'
;MRVEDAATARGNEEYRRVLTDFLYQLADDDLVLGHRDSEWLGMAPELEEDVAFSSIAQDEVGHATFYYDLVEALGEGRADDMAFGRSAGERKNALLVERENGDWAETIARHYLYDVWETVRLEALKDSGYVPLAQGAAKIIREERYHGLHMETWFRRLGRAGGEAKERLERGVQALWPELGDLFTFGSDEKLLVVHEILPVDPAVLYRRWEERVRPVMEAATLAWPGTPGRPEKSGREGSHTQALEQLLDAMGEVYRMDPAATW
;
A
#
# COMPACT_ATOMS: atom_id res chain seq x y z
N MET A 1 22.71 -2.92 11.52
CA MET A 1 23.73 -1.94 11.13
C MET A 1 23.01 -0.70 10.61
N ARG A 2 23.31 0.49 11.16
CA ARG A 2 22.69 1.74 10.71
C ARG A 2 23.34 2.21 9.40
N VAL A 3 22.57 2.33 8.34
CA VAL A 3 22.98 2.77 7.00
C VAL A 3 22.46 4.19 6.79
N GLU A 4 23.37 5.15 6.85
CA GLU A 4 23.04 6.58 6.93
C GLU A 4 22.59 7.16 5.58
N ASP A 5 23.04 6.59 4.46
CA ASP A 5 22.78 7.13 3.12
C ASP A 5 22.81 6.07 2.01
N ALA A 6 22.37 6.45 0.81
CA ALA A 6 22.36 5.60 -0.37
C ALA A 6 23.78 5.20 -0.84
N ALA A 7 24.80 6.04 -0.60
CA ALA A 7 26.18 5.71 -0.97
C ALA A 7 26.69 4.50 -0.17
N THR A 8 26.40 4.48 1.13
CA THR A 8 26.72 3.37 2.03
C THR A 8 25.93 2.11 1.64
N ALA A 9 24.63 2.25 1.36
CA ALA A 9 23.80 1.14 0.89
C ALA A 9 24.37 0.51 -0.40
N ARG A 10 24.79 1.33 -1.37
CA ARG A 10 25.40 0.87 -2.63
C ARG A 10 26.74 0.15 -2.45
N GLY A 11 27.42 0.34 -1.31
CA GLY A 11 28.66 -0.37 -0.99
C GLY A 11 28.46 -1.86 -0.65
N ASN A 12 27.23 -2.31 -0.41
CA ASN A 12 26.88 -3.69 -0.13
C ASN A 12 25.78 -4.16 -1.09
N GLU A 13 26.15 -4.98 -2.07
CA GLU A 13 25.24 -5.39 -3.14
C GLU A 13 24.02 -6.17 -2.65
N GLU A 14 24.18 -7.04 -1.65
CA GLU A 14 23.04 -7.78 -1.09
C GLU A 14 22.08 -6.84 -0.37
N TYR A 15 22.61 -5.95 0.48
CA TYR A 15 21.80 -4.96 1.18
C TYR A 15 21.07 -4.04 0.18
N ARG A 16 21.79 -3.53 -0.83
CA ARG A 16 21.24 -2.67 -1.89
C ARG A 16 20.07 -3.35 -2.59
N ARG A 17 20.25 -4.59 -3.04
CA ARG A 17 19.22 -5.37 -3.73
C ARG A 17 17.99 -5.59 -2.87
N VAL A 18 18.17 -6.00 -1.61
CA VAL A 18 17.07 -6.26 -0.66
C VAL A 18 16.32 -4.96 -0.32
N LEU A 19 17.04 -3.87 -0.10
CA LEU A 19 16.45 -2.56 0.14
C LEU A 19 15.67 -2.06 -1.08
N THR A 20 16.23 -2.21 -2.27
CA THR A 20 15.61 -1.78 -3.53
C THR A 20 14.29 -2.51 -3.79
N ASP A 21 14.28 -3.84 -3.68
CA ASP A 21 13.06 -4.64 -3.86
C ASP A 21 11.97 -4.24 -2.85
N PHE A 22 12.35 -4.02 -1.59
CA PHE A 22 11.41 -3.57 -0.57
C PHE A 22 10.90 -2.14 -0.79
N LEU A 23 11.75 -1.22 -1.23
CA LEU A 23 11.31 0.13 -1.57
C LEU A 23 10.35 0.13 -2.77
N TYR A 24 10.53 -0.76 -3.75
CA TYR A 24 9.54 -0.95 -4.81
C TYR A 24 8.20 -1.47 -4.26
N GLN A 25 8.21 -2.38 -3.29
CA GLN A 25 6.98 -2.85 -2.65
C GLN A 25 6.19 -1.70 -2.01
N LEU A 26 6.88 -0.77 -1.33
CA LEU A 26 6.27 0.43 -0.75
C LEU A 26 5.79 1.40 -1.85
N ALA A 27 6.67 1.75 -2.78
CA ALA A 27 6.37 2.71 -3.85
C ALA A 27 5.22 2.25 -4.76
N ASP A 28 5.16 0.96 -5.07
CA ASP A 28 4.12 0.38 -5.92
C ASP A 28 2.78 0.28 -5.18
N ASP A 29 2.77 -0.02 -3.87
CA ASP A 29 1.53 -0.04 -3.08
C ASP A 29 0.83 1.34 -3.17
N ASP A 30 1.54 2.39 -2.78
CA ASP A 30 1.01 3.75 -2.67
C ASP A 30 0.68 4.34 -4.05
N LEU A 31 1.51 4.08 -5.08
CA LEU A 31 1.24 4.57 -6.44
C LEU A 31 -0.06 3.97 -6.99
N VAL A 32 -0.23 2.66 -6.83
CA VAL A 32 -1.41 1.94 -7.35
C VAL A 32 -2.65 2.32 -6.57
N LEU A 33 -2.58 2.38 -5.23
CA LEU A 33 -3.71 2.77 -4.39
C LEU A 33 -4.11 4.23 -4.66
N GLY A 34 -3.15 5.16 -4.68
CA GLY A 34 -3.40 6.56 -4.99
C GLY A 34 -4.02 6.77 -6.38
N HIS A 35 -3.63 5.96 -7.37
CA HIS A 35 -4.28 6.00 -8.69
C HIS A 35 -5.72 5.48 -8.63
N ARG A 36 -5.97 4.36 -7.95
CA ARG A 36 -7.34 3.85 -7.72
C ARG A 36 -8.19 4.88 -7.01
N ASP A 37 -7.66 5.58 -6.04
CA ASP A 37 -8.41 6.59 -5.29
C ASP A 37 -8.75 7.81 -6.14
N SER A 38 -7.86 8.17 -7.08
CA SER A 38 -8.15 9.25 -8.04
C SER A 38 -9.33 8.95 -8.96
N GLU A 39 -9.68 7.68 -9.19
CA GLU A 39 -10.85 7.28 -9.98
C GLU A 39 -12.18 7.65 -9.30
N TRP A 40 -12.17 7.93 -7.98
CA TRP A 40 -13.35 8.40 -7.25
C TRP A 40 -13.64 9.89 -7.46
N LEU A 41 -12.73 10.66 -8.05
CA LEU A 41 -12.90 12.10 -8.23
C LEU A 41 -14.18 12.45 -9.01
N GLY A 42 -15.12 13.11 -8.33
CA GLY A 42 -16.43 13.49 -8.87
C GLY A 42 -17.46 12.36 -8.89
N MET A 43 -17.13 11.22 -8.28
CA MET A 43 -17.92 10.01 -8.22
C MET A 43 -18.21 9.57 -6.77
N ALA A 44 -17.58 10.18 -5.77
CA ALA A 44 -17.79 9.86 -4.37
C ALA A 44 -19.25 10.16 -3.94
N PRO A 45 -19.77 9.51 -2.89
CA PRO A 45 -21.20 9.60 -2.55
C PRO A 45 -21.62 10.97 -2.01
N GLU A 46 -20.69 11.75 -1.46
CA GLU A 46 -20.90 13.10 -0.94
C GLU A 46 -19.72 14.00 -1.37
N LEU A 47 -19.92 15.32 -1.51
CA LEU A 47 -18.87 16.25 -1.96
C LEU A 47 -17.68 16.28 -1.00
N GLU A 48 -17.96 16.16 0.29
CA GLU A 48 -16.95 16.05 1.34
C GLU A 48 -16.05 14.82 1.12
N GLU A 49 -16.60 13.73 0.58
CA GLU A 49 -15.88 12.51 0.29
C GLU A 49 -15.02 12.65 -0.97
N ASP A 50 -15.49 13.36 -1.99
CA ASP A 50 -14.65 13.72 -3.14
C ASP A 50 -13.40 14.50 -2.69
N VAL A 51 -13.58 15.46 -1.77
CA VAL A 51 -12.46 16.25 -1.23
C VAL A 51 -11.53 15.38 -0.37
N ALA A 52 -12.09 14.53 0.49
CA ALA A 52 -11.30 13.64 1.34
C ALA A 52 -10.48 12.63 0.51
N PHE A 53 -11.12 11.90 -0.41
CA PHE A 53 -10.43 10.93 -1.27
C PHE A 53 -9.43 11.58 -2.21
N SER A 54 -9.70 12.77 -2.73
CA SER A 54 -8.70 13.50 -3.53
C SER A 54 -7.47 13.85 -2.71
N SER A 55 -7.63 14.19 -1.43
CA SER A 55 -6.51 14.44 -0.53
C SER A 55 -5.72 13.17 -0.25
N ILE A 56 -6.40 12.05 -0.01
CA ILE A 56 -5.78 10.74 0.23
C ILE A 56 -4.99 10.30 -1.00
N ALA A 57 -5.61 10.33 -2.18
CA ALA A 57 -4.95 10.02 -3.46
C ALA A 57 -3.68 10.86 -3.68
N GLN A 58 -3.72 12.15 -3.33
CA GLN A 58 -2.56 13.03 -3.45
C GLN A 58 -1.45 12.66 -2.46
N ASP A 59 -1.79 12.34 -1.22
CA ASP A 59 -0.82 11.94 -0.20
C ASP A 59 -0.13 10.63 -0.61
N GLU A 60 -0.91 9.62 -1.03
CA GLU A 60 -0.42 8.31 -1.51
C GLU A 60 0.56 8.46 -2.68
N VAL A 61 0.21 9.25 -3.71
CA VAL A 61 1.13 9.53 -4.84
C VAL A 61 2.38 10.28 -4.36
N GLY A 62 2.25 11.15 -3.35
CA GLY A 62 3.36 11.83 -2.71
C GLY A 62 4.30 10.87 -1.96
N HIS A 63 3.75 9.87 -1.27
CA HIS A 63 4.52 8.82 -0.58
C HIS A 63 5.23 7.91 -1.58
N ALA A 64 4.54 7.50 -2.64
CA ALA A 64 5.13 6.77 -3.75
C ALA A 64 6.33 7.52 -4.35
N THR A 65 6.19 8.83 -4.60
CA THR A 65 7.27 9.68 -5.10
C THR A 65 8.48 9.64 -4.16
N PHE A 66 8.26 9.79 -2.85
CA PHE A 66 9.34 9.69 -1.86
C PHE A 66 10.06 8.34 -1.93
N TYR A 67 9.33 7.22 -2.06
CA TYR A 67 9.95 5.91 -2.16
C TYR A 67 10.72 5.73 -3.47
N TYR A 68 10.20 6.21 -4.60
CA TYR A 68 10.92 6.19 -5.88
C TYR A 68 12.19 7.03 -5.86
N ASP A 69 12.19 8.18 -5.19
CA ASP A 69 13.41 8.99 -5.01
C ASP A 69 14.51 8.22 -4.26
N LEU A 70 14.12 7.41 -3.26
CA LEU A 70 15.08 6.54 -2.56
C LEU A 70 15.63 5.46 -3.49
N VAL A 71 14.77 4.86 -4.33
CA VAL A 71 15.18 3.86 -5.33
C VAL A 71 16.11 4.49 -6.38
N GLU A 72 15.82 5.69 -6.85
CA GLU A 72 16.68 6.45 -7.78
C GLU A 72 18.05 6.71 -7.14
N ALA A 73 18.09 7.11 -5.87
CA ALA A 73 19.34 7.31 -5.14
C ALA A 73 20.20 6.02 -5.02
N LEU A 74 19.56 4.84 -5.06
CA LEU A 74 20.23 3.53 -5.10
C LEU A 74 20.74 3.14 -6.50
N GLY A 75 20.36 3.89 -7.54
CA GLY A 75 20.93 3.81 -8.89
C GLY A 75 20.08 3.04 -9.92
N GLU A 76 18.79 2.84 -9.67
CA GLU A 76 17.91 2.06 -10.58
C GLU A 76 17.36 2.87 -11.77
N GLY A 77 17.57 4.19 -11.81
CA GLY A 77 17.06 5.07 -12.87
C GLY A 77 16.23 6.22 -12.33
N ARG A 78 15.59 6.99 -13.22
CA ARG A 78 14.75 8.13 -12.82
C ARG A 78 13.45 7.65 -12.20
N ALA A 79 12.97 8.35 -11.17
CA ALA A 79 11.69 8.07 -10.52
C ALA A 79 10.52 7.88 -11.50
N ASP A 80 10.34 8.82 -12.44
CA ASP A 80 9.24 8.76 -13.42
C ASP A 80 9.32 7.53 -14.34
N ASP A 81 10.53 7.14 -14.76
CA ASP A 81 10.73 5.97 -15.61
C ASP A 81 10.29 4.69 -14.87
N MET A 82 10.57 4.64 -13.56
CA MET A 82 10.17 3.53 -12.69
C MET A 82 8.68 3.55 -12.36
N ALA A 83 8.08 4.73 -12.21
CA ALA A 83 6.68 4.91 -11.88
C ALA A 83 5.76 4.61 -13.08
N PHE A 84 6.15 4.99 -14.30
CA PHE A 84 5.27 4.92 -15.48
C PHE A 84 5.75 3.96 -16.59
N GLY A 85 7.01 3.51 -16.55
CA GLY A 85 7.60 2.65 -17.57
C GLY A 85 7.58 1.14 -17.27
N ARG A 86 7.36 0.73 -16.01
CA ARG A 86 7.36 -0.69 -15.60
C ARG A 86 6.04 -1.39 -15.90
N SER A 87 6.15 -2.59 -16.46
CA SER A 87 5.03 -3.52 -16.72
C SER A 87 4.51 -4.18 -15.44
N ALA A 88 3.33 -4.82 -15.50
CA ALA A 88 2.74 -5.50 -14.34
C ALA A 88 3.66 -6.55 -13.71
N GLY A 89 4.42 -7.32 -14.51
CA GLY A 89 5.36 -8.33 -14.01
C GLY A 89 6.58 -7.77 -13.28
N GLU A 90 6.82 -6.46 -13.39
CA GLU A 90 7.91 -5.74 -12.73
C GLU A 90 7.43 -4.98 -11.49
N ARG A 91 6.12 -4.97 -11.21
CA ARG A 91 5.52 -4.35 -10.03
C ARG A 91 5.62 -5.25 -8.82
N LYS A 92 5.51 -4.60 -7.67
CA LYS A 92 5.67 -5.21 -6.35
C LYS A 92 4.55 -4.85 -5.38
N ASN A 93 3.48 -4.19 -5.86
CA ASN A 93 2.32 -3.87 -5.05
C ASN A 93 1.61 -5.14 -4.57
N ALA A 94 0.93 -5.08 -3.44
CA ALA A 94 0.05 -6.15 -3.00
C ALA A 94 -1.18 -6.27 -3.90
N LEU A 95 -1.72 -7.49 -4.02
CA LEU A 95 -2.96 -7.74 -4.77
C LEU A 95 -4.16 -6.93 -4.27
N LEU A 96 -4.18 -6.57 -2.99
CA LEU A 96 -5.27 -5.80 -2.40
C LEU A 96 -5.45 -4.43 -3.07
N VAL A 97 -4.34 -3.74 -3.35
CA VAL A 97 -4.37 -2.33 -3.77
C VAL A 97 -4.69 -2.14 -5.26
N GLU A 98 -4.44 -3.15 -6.09
CA GLU A 98 -4.70 -3.08 -7.54
C GLU A 98 -6.16 -3.29 -7.94
N ARG A 99 -7.01 -3.74 -7.01
CA ARG A 99 -8.42 -4.00 -7.27
C ARG A 99 -9.12 -2.75 -7.79
N GLU A 100 -10.02 -2.94 -8.75
CA GLU A 100 -10.98 -1.91 -9.12
C GLU A 100 -11.82 -1.50 -7.89
N ASN A 101 -12.23 -0.23 -7.83
CA ASN A 101 -12.89 0.32 -6.64
C ASN A 101 -14.23 -0.34 -6.26
N GLY A 102 -14.94 -0.87 -7.25
CA GLY A 102 -16.26 -1.47 -7.03
C GLY A 102 -17.27 -0.43 -6.52
N ASP A 103 -17.95 -0.74 -5.42
CA ASP A 103 -18.81 0.23 -4.75
C ASP A 103 -18.12 0.92 -3.56
N TRP A 104 -18.75 1.95 -3.02
CA TRP A 104 -18.19 2.73 -1.91
C TRP A 104 -17.87 1.88 -0.68
N ALA A 105 -18.69 0.87 -0.36
CA ALA A 105 -18.45 0.04 0.82
C ALA A 105 -17.27 -0.91 0.62
N GLU A 106 -17.05 -1.43 -0.59
CA GLU A 106 -15.85 -2.21 -0.94
C GLU A 106 -14.60 -1.33 -0.87
N THR A 107 -14.66 -0.09 -1.38
CA THR A 107 -13.57 0.89 -1.26
C THR A 107 -13.24 1.19 0.21
N ILE A 108 -14.24 1.49 1.05
CA ILE A 108 -14.05 1.73 2.49
C ILE A 108 -13.48 0.48 3.19
N ALA A 109 -13.91 -0.72 2.82
CA ALA A 109 -13.36 -1.95 3.37
C ALA A 109 -11.88 -2.12 3.00
N ARG A 110 -11.52 -1.90 1.72
CA ARG A 110 -10.14 -1.99 1.22
C ARG A 110 -9.25 -1.03 1.99
N HIS A 111 -9.64 0.25 1.99
CA HIS A 111 -8.92 1.32 2.68
C HIS A 111 -8.75 1.06 4.17
N TYR A 112 -9.84 0.80 4.90
CA TYR A 112 -9.72 0.53 6.33
C TYR A 112 -8.77 -0.64 6.66
N LEU A 113 -8.83 -1.72 5.89
CA LEU A 113 -7.95 -2.88 6.09
C LEU A 113 -6.48 -2.56 5.73
N TYR A 114 -6.28 -1.76 4.69
CA TYR A 114 -4.96 -1.33 4.21
C TYR A 114 -4.33 -0.25 5.10
N ASP A 115 -5.02 0.83 5.47
CA ASP A 115 -4.50 1.92 6.32
C ASP A 115 -4.03 1.41 7.68
N VAL A 116 -4.75 0.43 8.25
CA VAL A 116 -4.32 -0.21 9.51
C VAL A 116 -3.03 -1.01 9.30
N TRP A 117 -2.87 -1.64 8.14
CA TRP A 117 -1.65 -2.35 7.75
C TRP A 117 -0.49 -1.37 7.52
N GLU A 118 -0.70 -0.35 6.69
CA GLU A 118 0.17 0.79 6.44
C GLU A 118 0.70 1.36 7.76
N THR A 119 -0.21 1.69 8.68
CA THR A 119 0.15 2.25 9.98
C THR A 119 1.06 1.30 10.77
N VAL A 120 0.74 0.01 10.83
CA VAL A 120 1.56 -0.98 11.56
C VAL A 120 2.94 -1.16 10.91
N ARG A 121 3.00 -1.13 9.58
CA ARG A 121 4.25 -1.19 8.79
C ARG A 121 5.11 0.05 9.04
N LEU A 122 4.55 1.25 8.88
CA LEU A 122 5.23 2.52 9.12
C LEU A 122 5.74 2.65 10.56
N GLU A 123 4.98 2.17 11.54
CA GLU A 123 5.43 2.15 12.93
C GLU A 123 6.71 1.36 13.12
N ALA A 124 6.84 0.21 12.44
CA ALA A 124 8.07 -0.58 12.43
C ALA A 124 9.19 0.09 11.62
N LEU A 125 8.85 0.73 10.50
CA LEU A 125 9.82 1.39 9.63
C LEU A 125 10.48 2.62 10.26
N LYS A 126 9.85 3.28 11.23
CA LYS A 126 10.52 4.34 12.02
C LYS A 126 11.81 3.89 12.69
N ASP A 127 11.94 2.60 12.95
CA ASP A 127 13.14 2.00 13.56
C ASP A 127 14.04 1.33 12.51
N SER A 128 13.79 1.54 11.21
CA SER A 128 14.60 0.99 10.12
C SER A 128 16.07 1.34 10.27
N GLY A 129 16.93 0.37 9.99
CA GLY A 129 18.36 0.53 9.87
C GLY A 129 18.76 1.40 8.69
N TYR A 130 17.90 1.58 7.67
CA TYR A 130 18.12 2.56 6.61
C TYR A 130 17.56 3.92 7.03
N VAL A 131 18.44 4.85 7.37
CA VAL A 131 18.06 6.13 8.00
C VAL A 131 17.14 6.99 7.14
N PRO A 132 17.32 7.11 5.81
CA PRO A 132 16.39 7.87 4.96
C PRO A 132 14.96 7.33 5.02
N LEU A 133 14.79 6.00 5.00
CA LEU A 133 13.48 5.35 5.10
C LEU A 133 12.86 5.56 6.49
N ALA A 134 13.63 5.42 7.57
CA ALA A 134 13.15 5.68 8.93
C ALA A 134 12.63 7.12 9.12
N GLN A 135 13.35 8.09 8.56
CA GLN A 135 12.95 9.50 8.59
C GLN A 135 11.70 9.76 7.74
N GLY A 136 11.60 9.13 6.58
CA GLY A 136 10.40 9.16 5.73
C GLY A 136 9.18 8.61 6.45
N ALA A 137 9.29 7.39 7.00
CA ALA A 137 8.22 6.73 7.74
C ALA A 137 7.72 7.58 8.93
N ALA A 138 8.64 8.26 9.63
CA ALA A 138 8.25 9.17 10.72
C ALA A 138 7.46 10.41 10.25
N LYS A 139 7.58 10.80 8.97
CA LYS A 139 6.80 11.86 8.35
C LYS A 139 5.45 11.34 7.85
N ILE A 140 5.48 10.32 6.99
CA ILE A 140 4.33 9.70 6.32
C ILE A 140 3.27 9.28 7.34
N ILE A 141 3.66 8.64 8.45
CA ILE A 141 2.71 8.17 9.48
C ILE A 141 1.84 9.28 10.10
N ARG A 142 2.24 10.56 10.00
CA ARG A 142 1.43 11.68 10.50
C ARG A 142 0.30 12.05 9.55
N GLU A 143 0.48 11.85 8.26
CA GLU A 143 -0.53 12.04 7.21
C GLU A 143 -1.50 10.85 7.25
N GLU A 144 -0.97 9.62 7.28
CA GLU A 144 -1.73 8.36 7.39
C GLU A 144 -2.68 8.29 8.58
N ARG A 145 -2.35 8.97 9.68
CA ARG A 145 -3.24 9.05 10.84
C ARG A 145 -4.63 9.59 10.47
N TYR A 146 -4.70 10.53 9.55
CA TYR A 146 -5.98 11.13 9.13
C TYR A 146 -6.76 10.20 8.20
N HIS A 147 -6.07 9.47 7.32
CA HIS A 147 -6.67 8.45 6.46
C HIS A 147 -7.32 7.37 7.33
N GLY A 148 -6.55 6.75 8.23
CA GLY A 148 -7.07 5.72 9.12
C GLY A 148 -8.23 6.18 10.02
N LEU A 149 -8.23 7.43 10.50
CA LEU A 149 -9.36 8.00 11.26
C LEU A 149 -10.61 8.14 10.38
N HIS A 150 -10.46 8.62 9.15
CA HIS A 150 -11.54 8.80 8.20
C HIS A 150 -12.14 7.44 7.81
N MET A 151 -11.30 6.47 7.47
CA MET A 151 -11.72 5.13 7.06
C MET A 151 -12.36 4.34 8.20
N GLU A 152 -11.81 4.41 9.42
CA GLU A 152 -12.44 3.79 10.59
C GLU A 152 -13.83 4.38 10.86
N THR A 153 -13.99 5.70 10.68
CA THR A 153 -15.28 6.38 10.85
C THR A 153 -16.32 5.86 9.87
N TRP A 154 -15.96 5.78 8.58
CA TRP A 154 -16.82 5.23 7.54
C TRP A 154 -17.13 3.74 7.74
N PHE A 155 -16.12 2.94 8.04
CA PHE A 155 -16.27 1.51 8.27
C PHE A 155 -17.26 1.24 9.39
N ARG A 156 -17.15 1.96 10.52
CA ARG A 156 -18.11 1.87 11.64
C ARG A 156 -19.49 2.39 11.25
N ARG A 157 -19.59 3.49 10.49
CA ARG A 157 -20.86 4.06 10.03
C ARG A 157 -21.63 3.05 9.18
N LEU A 158 -20.97 2.46 8.17
CA LEU A 158 -21.57 1.47 7.28
C LEU A 158 -21.96 0.19 8.03
N GLY A 159 -21.06 -0.35 8.87
CA GLY A 159 -21.35 -1.57 9.62
C GLY A 159 -22.50 -1.41 10.62
N ARG A 160 -22.64 -0.25 11.27
CA ARG A 160 -23.71 0.01 12.24
C ARG A 160 -25.04 0.42 11.61
N ALA A 161 -25.05 0.86 10.36
CA ALA A 161 -26.27 1.30 9.67
C ALA A 161 -27.31 0.17 9.53
N GLY A 162 -26.87 -1.10 9.52
CA GLY A 162 -27.72 -2.24 9.22
C GLY A 162 -28.19 -2.23 7.74
N GLY A 163 -29.05 -3.19 7.39
CA GLY A 163 -29.61 -3.32 6.04
C GLY A 163 -28.53 -3.34 4.95
N GLU A 164 -28.84 -2.69 3.81
CA GLU A 164 -28.01 -2.75 2.61
C GLU A 164 -26.59 -2.23 2.81
N ALA A 165 -26.40 -1.16 3.59
CA ALA A 165 -25.07 -0.57 3.83
C ALA A 165 -24.13 -1.55 4.53
N LYS A 166 -24.63 -2.25 5.56
CA LYS A 166 -23.88 -3.29 6.27
C LYS A 166 -23.61 -4.48 5.37
N GLU A 167 -24.61 -4.95 4.63
CA GLU A 167 -24.46 -6.10 3.73
C GLU A 167 -23.42 -5.85 2.63
N ARG A 168 -23.35 -4.62 2.09
CA ARG A 168 -22.32 -4.21 1.12
C ARG A 168 -20.94 -4.23 1.74
N LEU A 169 -20.78 -3.68 2.95
CA LEU A 169 -19.50 -3.70 3.67
C LEU A 169 -19.05 -5.14 3.98
N GLU A 170 -19.95 -6.00 4.45
CA GLU A 170 -19.66 -7.41 4.71
C GLU A 170 -19.22 -8.16 3.44
N ARG A 171 -19.87 -7.91 2.31
CA ARG A 171 -19.46 -8.47 1.02
C ARG A 171 -18.08 -7.97 0.59
N GLY A 172 -17.81 -6.68 0.74
CA GLY A 172 -16.49 -6.10 0.45
C GLY A 172 -15.40 -6.78 1.28
N VAL A 173 -15.58 -6.85 2.61
CA VAL A 173 -14.65 -7.54 3.51
C VAL A 173 -14.44 -9.00 3.11
N GLN A 174 -15.50 -9.74 2.79
CA GLN A 174 -15.40 -11.14 2.37
C GLN A 174 -14.66 -11.30 1.04
N ALA A 175 -14.86 -10.38 0.10
CA ALA A 175 -14.19 -10.41 -1.20
C ALA A 175 -12.69 -10.12 -1.08
N LEU A 176 -12.30 -9.20 -0.18
CA LEU A 176 -10.92 -8.78 0.04
C LEU A 176 -10.11 -9.79 0.90
N TRP A 177 -10.80 -10.53 1.78
CA TRP A 177 -10.14 -11.37 2.80
C TRP A 177 -9.13 -12.40 2.27
N PRO A 178 -9.36 -13.08 1.13
CA PRO A 178 -8.40 -14.04 0.57
C PRO A 178 -7.09 -13.40 0.09
N GLU A 179 -7.12 -12.12 -0.27
CA GLU A 179 -5.97 -11.38 -0.85
C GLU A 179 -5.13 -10.69 0.23
N LEU A 180 -5.71 -10.41 1.41
CA LEU A 180 -5.02 -9.78 2.54
C LEU A 180 -3.73 -10.47 2.95
N GLY A 181 -3.60 -11.78 2.73
CA GLY A 181 -2.37 -12.51 3.06
C GLY A 181 -1.13 -11.98 2.33
N ASP A 182 -1.29 -11.41 1.13
CA ASP A 182 -0.18 -10.88 0.33
C ASP A 182 0.49 -9.67 1.00
N LEU A 183 -0.25 -8.89 1.78
CA LEU A 183 0.27 -7.75 2.56
C LEU A 183 1.35 -8.20 3.55
N PHE A 184 1.20 -9.39 4.14
CA PHE A 184 2.07 -9.90 5.20
C PHE A 184 3.22 -10.76 4.68
N THR A 185 3.47 -10.70 3.37
CA THR A 185 4.63 -11.35 2.74
C THR A 185 5.50 -10.29 2.08
N PHE A 186 6.81 -10.51 2.04
CA PHE A 186 7.76 -9.56 1.44
C PHE A 186 8.66 -10.23 0.39
N GLY A 187 8.14 -11.24 -0.31
CA GLY A 187 8.86 -11.98 -1.34
C GLY A 187 10.02 -12.83 -0.81
N SER A 188 10.95 -13.19 -1.71
CA SER A 188 12.05 -14.13 -1.42
C SER A 188 13.04 -13.64 -0.36
N ASP A 189 13.15 -12.32 -0.17
CA ASP A 189 14.14 -11.69 0.69
C ASP A 189 13.59 -11.25 2.06
N GLU A 190 12.37 -11.65 2.39
CA GLU A 190 11.70 -11.31 3.64
C GLU A 190 12.59 -11.49 4.89
N LYS A 191 13.32 -12.61 4.97
CA LYS A 191 14.23 -12.88 6.08
C LYS A 191 15.42 -11.92 6.11
N LEU A 192 15.90 -11.52 4.93
CA LEU A 192 17.01 -10.58 4.81
C LEU A 192 16.61 -9.17 5.22
N LEU A 193 15.34 -8.77 5.07
CA LEU A 193 14.86 -7.48 5.58
C LEU A 193 15.10 -7.32 7.08
N VAL A 194 14.83 -8.39 7.85
CA VAL A 194 15.07 -8.41 9.30
C VAL A 194 16.56 -8.49 9.63
N VAL A 195 17.30 -9.37 8.94
CA VAL A 195 18.77 -9.53 9.14
C VAL A 195 19.52 -8.23 8.88
N HIS A 196 19.12 -7.49 7.85
CA HIS A 196 19.70 -6.19 7.48
C HIS A 196 19.09 -5.02 8.25
N GLU A 197 18.13 -5.28 9.14
CA GLU A 197 17.38 -4.29 9.92
C GLU A 197 16.63 -3.26 9.04
N ILE A 198 16.41 -3.53 7.76
CA ILE A 198 15.62 -2.64 6.86
C ILE A 198 14.18 -2.56 7.35
N LEU A 199 13.58 -3.72 7.66
CA LEU A 199 12.32 -3.82 8.40
C LEU A 199 12.62 -4.61 9.66
N PRO A 200 12.84 -3.95 10.82
CA PRO A 200 13.42 -4.57 12.02
C PRO A 200 12.40 -5.41 12.81
N VAL A 201 11.28 -5.79 12.19
CA VAL A 201 10.17 -6.51 12.81
C VAL A 201 9.77 -7.66 11.91
N ASP A 202 9.60 -8.84 12.51
CA ASP A 202 9.15 -10.04 11.79
C ASP A 202 7.72 -9.86 11.23
N PRO A 203 7.44 -10.28 9.98
CA PRO A 203 6.12 -10.14 9.36
C PRO A 203 4.96 -10.72 10.18
N ALA A 204 5.19 -11.82 10.91
CA ALA A 204 4.17 -12.39 11.78
C ALA A 204 3.85 -11.48 12.98
N VAL A 205 4.78 -10.63 13.41
CA VAL A 205 4.50 -9.59 14.42
C VAL A 205 3.64 -8.49 13.81
N LEU A 206 3.90 -8.08 12.56
CA LEU A 206 3.08 -7.08 11.87
C LEU A 206 1.64 -7.59 11.71
N TYR A 207 1.46 -8.83 11.28
CA TYR A 207 0.12 -9.47 11.24
C TYR A 207 -0.60 -9.40 12.59
N ARG A 208 0.07 -9.78 13.68
CA ARG A 208 -0.56 -9.73 15.02
C ARG A 208 -0.97 -8.32 15.43
N ARG A 209 -0.10 -7.32 15.19
CA ARG A 209 -0.41 -5.90 15.48
C ARG A 209 -1.58 -5.40 14.64
N TRP A 210 -1.66 -5.81 13.38
CA TRP A 210 -2.78 -5.50 12.50
C TRP A 210 -4.07 -6.14 13.00
N GLU A 211 -4.05 -7.44 13.31
CA GLU A 211 -5.20 -8.17 13.84
C GLU A 211 -5.73 -7.55 15.15
N GLU A 212 -4.82 -7.17 16.06
CA GLU A 212 -5.15 -6.50 17.33
C GLU A 212 -5.86 -5.16 17.13
N ARG A 213 -5.64 -4.48 16.00
CA ARG A 213 -6.29 -3.19 15.66
C ARG A 213 -7.59 -3.38 14.88
N VAL A 214 -7.60 -4.29 13.89
CA VAL A 214 -8.76 -4.51 13.02
C VAL A 214 -9.90 -5.20 13.76
N ARG A 215 -9.59 -6.23 14.57
CA ARG A 215 -10.62 -7.06 15.19
C ARG A 215 -11.60 -6.27 16.09
N PRO A 216 -11.14 -5.37 16.99
CA PRO A 216 -12.06 -4.56 17.80
C PRO A 216 -12.94 -3.60 16.97
N VAL A 217 -12.43 -3.07 15.86
CA VAL A 217 -13.21 -2.18 14.99
C VAL A 217 -14.27 -2.97 14.22
N MET A 218 -13.94 -4.15 13.70
CA MET A 218 -14.92 -5.04 13.07
C MET A 218 -16.05 -5.42 14.04
N GLU A 219 -15.70 -5.84 15.27
CA GLU A 219 -16.70 -6.13 16.31
C GLU A 219 -17.59 -4.91 16.58
N ALA A 220 -16.98 -3.75 16.74
CA ALA A 220 -17.71 -2.53 17.03
C ALA A 220 -18.48 -1.96 15.82
N ALA A 221 -18.15 -2.39 14.60
CA ALA A 221 -18.94 -2.21 13.37
C ALA A 221 -20.00 -3.30 13.19
N THR A 222 -20.10 -4.26 14.12
CA THR A 222 -21.02 -5.41 14.12
C THR A 222 -20.76 -6.45 13.03
N LEU A 223 -19.53 -6.51 12.51
CA LEU A 223 -19.10 -7.48 11.50
C LEU A 223 -18.47 -8.71 12.18
N ALA A 224 -18.67 -9.88 11.58
CA ALA A 224 -18.01 -11.10 12.01
C ALA A 224 -16.53 -11.10 11.61
N TRP A 225 -15.65 -11.62 12.47
CA TRP A 225 -14.24 -11.86 12.14
C TRP A 225 -14.12 -13.07 11.19
N PRO A 226 -13.64 -12.91 9.94
CA PRO A 226 -13.60 -14.03 8.98
C PRO A 226 -12.54 -15.09 9.28
N GLY A 227 -11.65 -14.84 10.24
CA GLY A 227 -10.54 -15.74 10.61
C GLY A 227 -9.20 -15.22 10.12
N THR A 228 -8.18 -16.07 10.12
CA THR A 228 -6.87 -15.72 9.53
C THR A 228 -7.05 -15.44 8.02
N PRO A 229 -6.50 -14.34 7.48
CA PRO A 229 -6.44 -14.08 6.05
C PRO A 229 -5.98 -15.29 5.25
N GLY A 230 -6.55 -15.46 4.06
CA GLY A 230 -6.10 -16.50 3.13
C GLY A 230 -4.69 -16.22 2.62
N ARG A 231 -4.04 -17.24 2.06
CA ARG A 231 -2.86 -17.04 1.22
C ARG A 231 -3.33 -17.06 -0.23
N PRO A 232 -3.22 -15.96 -0.98
CA PRO A 232 -3.66 -15.94 -2.36
C PRO A 232 -2.79 -16.87 -3.23
N GLU A 233 -3.35 -17.35 -4.34
CA GLU A 233 -2.63 -18.20 -5.31
C GLU A 233 -1.55 -17.42 -6.06
N LYS A 234 -1.77 -16.12 -6.24
CA LYS A 234 -0.83 -15.15 -6.78
C LYS A 234 -0.22 -14.33 -5.65
N SER A 235 0.91 -13.69 -5.93
CA SER A 235 1.53 -12.73 -5.02
C SER A 235 2.06 -11.55 -5.83
N GLY A 236 1.54 -10.36 -5.56
CA GLY A 236 2.02 -9.15 -6.23
C GLY A 236 3.44 -8.79 -5.81
N ARG A 237 3.85 -9.19 -4.59
CA ARG A 237 5.25 -9.10 -4.12
C ARG A 237 6.23 -9.89 -4.99
N GLU A 238 5.75 -10.92 -5.67
CA GLU A 238 6.52 -11.76 -6.60
C GLU A 238 6.30 -11.39 -8.08
N GLY A 239 5.62 -10.27 -8.37
CA GLY A 239 5.32 -9.82 -9.74
C GLY A 239 4.20 -10.61 -10.42
N SER A 240 3.40 -11.35 -9.65
CA SER A 240 2.26 -12.12 -10.16
C SER A 240 0.96 -11.41 -9.80
N HIS A 241 0.41 -10.69 -10.77
CA HIS A 241 -0.72 -9.78 -10.56
C HIS A 241 -1.99 -10.22 -11.30
N THR A 242 -3.09 -9.53 -11.02
CA THR A 242 -4.36 -9.68 -11.74
C THR A 242 -4.37 -8.83 -13.02
N GLN A 243 -5.38 -9.06 -13.86
CA GLN A 243 -5.62 -8.23 -15.04
C GLN A 243 -5.98 -6.77 -14.68
N ALA A 244 -6.48 -6.52 -13.47
CA ALA A 244 -6.86 -5.18 -13.03
C ALA A 244 -5.65 -4.25 -12.97
N LEU A 245 -4.46 -4.76 -12.60
CA LEU A 245 -3.23 -3.98 -12.61
C LEU A 245 -2.80 -3.63 -14.05
N GLU A 246 -2.86 -4.58 -14.98
CA GLU A 246 -2.50 -4.30 -16.39
C GLU A 246 -3.34 -3.16 -16.96
N GLN A 247 -4.66 -3.18 -16.73
CA GLN A 247 -5.57 -2.12 -17.17
C GLN A 247 -5.28 -0.77 -16.51
N LEU A 248 -4.95 -0.77 -15.21
CA LEU A 248 -4.56 0.44 -14.49
C LEU A 248 -3.27 1.03 -15.05
N LEU A 249 -2.23 0.20 -15.28
CA LEU A 249 -0.96 0.66 -15.84
C LEU A 249 -1.10 1.14 -17.30
N ASP A 250 -2.04 0.54 -18.05
CA ASP A 250 -2.38 1.00 -19.39
C ASP A 250 -2.97 2.42 -19.35
N ALA A 251 -3.91 2.71 -18.46
CA ALA A 251 -4.44 4.07 -18.29
C ALA A 251 -3.39 5.04 -17.74
N MET A 252 -2.73 4.68 -16.64
CA MET A 252 -1.79 5.54 -15.91
C MET A 252 -0.56 5.92 -16.77
N GLY A 253 -0.03 4.98 -17.56
CA GLY A 253 1.14 5.21 -18.40
C GLY A 253 0.83 5.66 -19.83
N GLU A 254 -0.43 5.91 -20.19
CA GLU A 254 -0.83 6.19 -21.58
C GLU A 254 -0.05 7.36 -22.18
N VAL A 255 -0.08 8.51 -21.50
CA VAL A 255 0.59 9.74 -21.95
C VAL A 255 2.11 9.58 -21.94
N TYR A 256 2.66 8.97 -20.89
CA TYR A 256 4.09 8.73 -20.76
C TYR A 256 4.64 7.89 -21.93
N ARG A 257 3.92 6.85 -22.34
CA ARG A 257 4.33 5.98 -23.45
C ARG A 257 4.22 6.64 -24.83
N MET A 258 3.49 7.75 -24.96
CA MET A 258 3.45 8.50 -26.23
C MET A 258 4.79 9.16 -26.56
N ASP A 259 5.49 9.67 -25.55
CA ASP A 259 6.84 10.25 -25.70
C ASP A 259 7.65 10.15 -24.38
N PRO A 260 8.37 9.04 -24.16
CA PRO A 260 9.17 8.86 -22.94
C PRO A 260 10.33 9.87 -22.79
N ALA A 261 10.70 10.58 -23.86
CA ALA A 261 11.76 11.59 -23.83
C ALA A 261 11.23 13.00 -23.53
N ALA A 262 9.90 13.18 -23.47
CA ALA A 262 9.28 14.46 -23.15
C ALA A 262 9.58 14.92 -21.72
N THR A 263 9.55 16.24 -21.52
CA THR A 263 9.64 16.89 -20.20
C THR A 263 8.31 17.57 -19.91
N TRP A 264 7.72 17.30 -18.74
CA TRP A 264 6.40 17.76 -18.32
C TRP A 264 6.49 18.70 -17.12
#